data_AF-D4MXZ6-F1
#
_entry.id   AF-D4MXZ6-F1
#
_cell.length_a   1.000
_cell.length_b   1.000
_cell.length_c   1.000
_cell.angle_alpha   90.00
_cell.angle_beta   90.00
_cell.angle_gamma   90.00
#
_symmetry.space_group_name_H-M   'P 1'
#
loop_
_entity.id
_entity.type
_entity.pdbx_description
1 polymer ?
#
loop_
_entity_poly.entity_id
_entity_poly.type
_entity_poly.pdbx_seq_one_letter_code
_entity_poly.pdbx_strand_id
1 'polypeptide(L)'
;MALENKLNIMDSIELARMEEKISKKKAVELFENGYLDKYKADSFEMLAAIHEYLFGEIYDFAGKVRNVNIAKGNFRFAPVMYLQVAIENVEKMPQSTFDEIIEKYVEMNIAHPFRDGNVPSRYQQQIAA
;
A
#
# COMPACT_ATOMS: atom_id res chain seq x y z
N MET A 1 17.84 10.84 3.06
CA MET A 1 16.81 11.67 3.72
C MET A 1 15.54 10.85 3.80
N ALA A 2 14.84 10.91 4.93
CA ALA A 2 13.57 10.23 5.12
C ALA A 2 12.45 10.84 4.25
N LEU A 3 11.38 10.05 4.02
CA LEU A 3 10.16 10.54 3.40
C LEU A 3 9.45 11.52 4.36
N GLU A 4 8.71 12.49 3.82
CA GLU A 4 7.88 13.39 4.63
C GLU A 4 6.88 12.59 5.46
N ASN A 5 6.83 12.86 6.77
CA ASN A 5 6.07 12.09 7.74
C ASN A 5 5.61 12.98 8.90
N LYS A 6 4.48 12.61 9.52
CA LYS A 6 3.86 13.29 10.65
C LYS A 6 4.69 13.24 11.94
N LEU A 7 5.67 12.32 11.99
CA LEU A 7 6.54 12.13 13.15
C LEU A 7 7.75 13.09 13.14
N ASN A 8 7.92 13.89 12.07
CA ASN A 8 9.06 14.80 11.87
C ASN A 8 10.43 14.09 11.95
N ILE A 9 10.50 12.80 11.59
CA ILE A 9 11.75 12.04 11.58
C ILE A 9 12.49 12.31 10.27
N MET A 10 13.76 12.71 10.37
CA MET A 10 14.60 13.03 9.20
C MET A 10 15.52 11.86 8.78
N ASP A 11 15.80 10.94 9.70
CA ASP A 11 16.61 9.75 9.45
C ASP A 11 15.76 8.59 8.91
N SER A 12 16.17 8.03 7.77
CA SER A 12 15.40 6.99 7.09
C SER A 12 15.39 5.65 7.83
N ILE A 13 16.44 5.36 8.60
CA ILE A 13 16.54 4.11 9.36
C ILE A 13 15.62 4.17 10.58
N GLU A 14 15.62 5.31 11.28
CA GLU A 14 14.72 5.58 12.38
C GLU A 14 13.26 5.58 11.91
N LEU A 15 12.95 6.23 10.78
CA LEU A 15 11.60 6.25 10.22
C LEU A 15 11.11 4.83 9.92
N ALA A 16 11.92 4.00 9.26
CA ALA A 16 11.55 2.62 8.93
C ALA A 16 11.28 1.76 10.19
N ARG A 17 12.03 1.99 11.29
CA ARG A 17 11.79 1.31 12.57
C ARG A 17 10.48 1.76 13.21
N MET A 18 10.20 3.07 13.19
CA MET A 18 8.97 3.63 13.75
C MET A 18 7.74 3.20 12.95
N GLU A 19 7.85 3.18 11.62
CA GLU A 19 6.84 2.61 10.73
C GLU A 19 6.53 1.17 11.06
N GLU A 20 7.54 0.31 11.14
CA GLU A 20 7.35 -1.12 11.45
C GLU A 20 6.64 -1.29 12.81
N LYS A 21 7.05 -0.51 13.81
CA LYS A 21 6.46 -0.55 15.15
C LYS A 21 4.99 -0.13 15.16
N ILE A 22 4.67 1.01 14.56
CA ILE A 22 3.31 1.59 14.56
C ILE A 22 2.38 0.73 13.70
N SER A 23 2.78 0.42 12.46
CA SER A 23 1.95 -0.36 11.52
C SER A 23 1.63 -1.75 12.05
N LYS A 24 2.58 -2.44 12.71
CA LYS A 24 2.30 -3.75 13.34
C LYS A 24 1.30 -3.65 14.47
N LYS A 25 1.41 -2.64 15.33
CA LYS A 25 0.42 -2.41 16.41
C LYS A 25 -0.97 -2.17 15.80
N LYS A 26 -1.05 -1.31 14.78
CA LYS A 26 -2.30 -1.05 14.05
C LYS A 26 -2.86 -2.30 13.37
N ALA A 27 -2.02 -3.16 12.81
CA ALA A 27 -2.46 -4.41 12.19
C ALA A 27 -3.13 -5.37 13.20
N VAL A 28 -2.59 -5.46 14.43
CA VAL A 28 -3.22 -6.24 15.50
C VAL A 28 -4.58 -5.64 15.88
N GLU A 29 -4.65 -4.33 16.10
CA GLU A 29 -5.91 -3.64 16.42
C GLU A 29 -6.97 -3.81 15.31
N LEU A 30 -6.55 -3.70 14.05
CA LEU A 30 -7.40 -3.85 12.86
C LEU A 30 -8.02 -5.24 12.78
N PHE A 31 -7.26 -6.27 13.16
CA PHE A 31 -7.74 -7.65 13.13
C PHE A 31 -8.80 -7.92 14.21
N GLU A 32 -8.75 -7.22 15.34
CA GLU A 32 -9.60 -7.49 16.50
C GLU A 32 -10.89 -6.66 16.53
N ASN A 33 -10.96 -5.53 15.81
CA ASN A 33 -12.00 -4.52 16.04
C ASN A 33 -13.14 -4.48 15.00
N GLY A 34 -13.11 -5.36 13.99
CA GLY A 34 -14.15 -5.40 12.94
C GLY A 34 -14.24 -4.14 12.06
N TYR A 35 -13.21 -3.28 12.06
CA TYR A 35 -13.21 -2.03 11.29
C TYR A 35 -13.45 -2.25 9.79
N LEU A 36 -13.06 -3.43 9.28
CA LEU A 36 -13.17 -3.78 7.87
C LEU A 36 -14.55 -4.30 7.45
N ASP A 37 -15.42 -4.65 8.39
CA ASP A 37 -16.69 -5.35 8.11
C ASP A 37 -17.68 -4.52 7.26
N LYS A 38 -17.50 -3.19 7.27
CA LYS A 38 -18.31 -2.25 6.47
C LYS A 38 -17.86 -2.13 5.01
N TYR A 39 -16.65 -2.59 4.67
CA TYR A 39 -16.13 -2.48 3.32
C TYR A 39 -16.44 -3.73 2.51
N LYS A 40 -16.64 -3.54 1.21
CA LYS A 40 -16.74 -4.67 0.29
C LYS A 40 -15.39 -5.39 0.22
N ALA A 41 -15.40 -6.69 0.53
CA ALA A 41 -14.23 -7.53 0.34
C ALA A 41 -13.71 -7.43 -1.10
N ASP A 42 -12.38 -7.45 -1.27
CA ASP A 42 -11.72 -7.35 -2.58
C ASP A 42 -12.10 -6.07 -3.36
N SER A 43 -12.10 -4.94 -2.65
CA SER A 43 -12.21 -3.61 -3.27
C SER A 43 -10.96 -2.79 -3.02
N PHE A 44 -10.68 -1.87 -3.94
CA PHE A 44 -9.67 -0.85 -3.73
C PHE A 44 -10.02 0.02 -2.52
N GLU A 45 -11.30 0.26 -2.25
CA GLU A 45 -11.75 1.00 -1.07
C GLU A 45 -11.30 0.31 0.23
N MET A 46 -11.47 -1.01 0.32
CA MET A 46 -10.97 -1.78 1.46
C MET A 46 -9.44 -1.72 1.57
N LEU A 47 -8.73 -1.82 0.44
CA LEU A 47 -7.26 -1.70 0.40
C LEU A 47 -6.78 -0.31 0.88
N ALA A 48 -7.44 0.75 0.42
CA ALA A 48 -7.18 2.13 0.83
C ALA A 48 -7.47 2.33 2.32
N ALA A 49 -8.57 1.76 2.83
CA ALA A 49 -8.92 1.81 4.24
C ALA A 49 -7.91 1.06 5.13
N ILE A 50 -7.42 -0.11 4.69
CA ILE A 50 -6.32 -0.82 5.35
C ILE A 50 -5.08 0.06 5.40
N HIS A 51 -4.69 0.65 4.25
CA HIS A 51 -3.52 1.50 4.18
C HIS A 51 -3.65 2.74 5.08
N GLU A 52 -4.81 3.39 5.11
CA GLU A 52 -5.09 4.50 6.02
C GLU A 52 -4.98 4.07 7.48
N TYR A 53 -5.56 2.93 7.84
CA TYR A 53 -5.54 2.43 9.22
C TYR A 53 -4.10 2.14 9.71
N LEU A 54 -3.28 1.53 8.86
CA LEU A 54 -1.91 1.15 9.20
C LEU A 54 -0.95 2.34 9.24
N PHE A 55 -1.13 3.31 8.34
CA PHE A 55 -0.13 4.36 8.10
C PHE A 55 -0.63 5.78 8.39
N GLY A 56 -1.89 5.97 8.79
CA GLY A 56 -2.52 7.28 9.00
C GLY A 56 -1.86 8.13 10.09
N GLU A 57 -1.21 7.51 11.08
CA GLU A 57 -0.43 8.21 12.10
C GLU A 57 0.97 8.62 11.60
N ILE A 58 1.41 8.12 10.45
CA ILE A 58 2.76 8.28 9.92
C ILE A 58 2.76 9.22 8.71
N TYR A 59 1.77 9.08 7.82
CA TYR A 59 1.74 9.75 6.52
C TYR A 59 0.45 10.51 6.26
N ASP A 60 0.55 11.72 5.71
CA ASP A 60 -0.60 12.53 5.28
C ASP A 60 -1.32 11.98 4.04
N PHE A 61 -0.61 11.17 3.26
CA PHE A 61 -1.11 10.51 2.07
C PHE A 61 -1.68 9.11 2.33
N ALA A 62 -1.73 8.66 3.58
CA ALA A 62 -2.24 7.32 3.89
C ALA A 62 -3.68 7.14 3.36
N GLY A 63 -3.92 6.04 2.63
CA GLY A 63 -5.20 5.74 1.98
C GLY A 63 -5.44 6.49 0.67
N LYS A 64 -4.55 7.40 0.26
CA LYS A 64 -4.71 8.19 -0.97
C LYS A 64 -3.89 7.60 -2.12
N VAL A 65 -4.48 7.60 -3.31
CA VAL A 65 -3.77 7.28 -4.55
C VAL A 65 -2.62 8.27 -4.75
N ARG A 66 -1.44 7.78 -5.12
CA ARG A 66 -0.25 8.61 -5.32
C ARG A 66 -0.40 9.57 -6.49
N ASN A 67 0.23 10.73 -6.38
CA ASN A 67 0.26 11.78 -7.39
C ASN A 67 1.62 11.93 -8.10
N VAL A 68 2.58 11.04 -7.81
CA VAL A 68 3.91 11.02 -8.43
C VAL A 68 4.23 9.64 -9.00
N ASN A 69 5.04 9.62 -10.07
CA ASN A 69 5.55 8.37 -10.62
C ASN A 69 6.61 7.77 -9.69
N ILE A 70 6.64 6.44 -9.60
CA ILE A 70 7.57 5.70 -8.76
C ILE A 70 8.20 4.55 -9.53
N ALA A 71 9.41 4.21 -9.13
CA ALA A 71 10.19 3.13 -9.69
C ALA A 71 11.00 2.47 -8.58
N LYS A 72 11.39 1.22 -8.81
CA LYS A 72 12.22 0.45 -7.91
C LYS A 72 13.20 -0.38 -8.73
N GLY A 73 14.49 -0.13 -8.51
CA GLY A 73 15.52 -0.58 -9.44
C GLY A 73 15.18 -0.10 -10.86
N ASN A 74 15.12 -1.05 -11.80
CA ASN A 74 14.76 -0.77 -13.19
C ASN A 74 13.25 -0.89 -13.49
N PHE A 75 12.45 -1.30 -12.51
CA PHE A 75 11.01 -1.47 -12.70
C PHE A 75 10.27 -0.16 -12.44
N ARG A 76 9.45 0.27 -13.40
CA ARG A 76 8.56 1.44 -13.27
C ARG A 76 7.14 0.94 -13.07
N PHE A 77 6.50 1.38 -11.99
CA PHE A 77 5.09 1.09 -11.73
C PHE A 77 4.18 1.90 -12.65
N ALA A 78 2.88 1.63 -12.62
CA ALA A 78 1.90 2.30 -13.48
C ALA A 78 2.06 3.84 -13.47
N PRO A 79 2.13 4.52 -14.61
CA PRO A 79 2.17 5.97 -14.64
C PRO A 79 0.93 6.58 -13.97
N VAL A 80 1.08 7.66 -13.20
CA VAL A 80 -0.04 8.32 -12.48
C VAL A 80 -1.20 8.65 -13.41
N MET A 81 -0.90 9.08 -14.65
CA MET A 81 -1.89 9.39 -15.69
C MET A 81 -2.85 8.23 -15.99
N TYR A 82 -2.42 6.99 -15.81
CA TYR A 82 -3.22 5.79 -16.06
C TYR A 82 -3.60 5.04 -14.78
N LEU A 83 -3.14 5.50 -13.61
CA LEU A 83 -3.23 4.74 -12.37
C LEU A 83 -4.68 4.49 -11.96
N GLN A 84 -5.55 5.50 -12.08
CA GLN A 84 -6.97 5.35 -11.75
C GLN A 84 -7.64 4.28 -12.61
N VAL A 85 -7.40 4.32 -13.93
CA VAL A 85 -7.93 3.33 -14.88
C VAL A 85 -7.36 1.94 -14.60
N ALA A 86 -6.07 1.84 -14.25
CA ALA A 86 -5.45 0.57 -13.88
C ALA A 86 -6.13 -0.05 -12.66
N ILE A 87 -6.35 0.71 -11.59
CA ILE A 87 -7.05 0.25 -10.39
C ILE A 87 -8.45 -0.27 -10.74
N GLU A 88 -9.23 0.51 -11.50
CA GLU A 88 -10.59 0.13 -11.92
C GLU A 88 -10.63 -1.14 -12.76
N ASN A 89 -9.59 -1.39 -13.56
CA ASN A 89 -9.47 -2.63 -14.34
C ASN A 89 -9.14 -3.82 -13.44
N VAL A 90 -8.21 -3.65 -12.49
CA VAL A 90 -7.84 -4.71 -11.54
C VAL A 90 -9.03 -5.10 -10.66
N GLU A 91 -9.85 -4.15 -10.23
CA GLU A 91 -11.07 -4.45 -9.45
C GLU A 91 -12.07 -5.35 -10.19
N LYS A 92 -12.07 -5.31 -11.53
CA LYS A 92 -12.96 -6.13 -12.38
C LYS A 92 -12.36 -7.51 -12.69
N MET A 93 -11.11 -7.77 -12.34
CA MET A 93 -10.48 -9.07 -12.58
C MET A 93 -11.16 -10.16 -11.73
N PRO A 94 -11.32 -11.38 -12.29
CA PRO A 94 -11.83 -12.52 -11.54
C PRO A 94 -10.85 -12.91 -10.42
N GLN A 95 -11.34 -13.67 -9.44
CA GLN A 95 -10.59 -14.11 -8.26
C GLN A 95 -11.20 -15.37 -7.61
N SER A 96 -11.89 -16.19 -8.39
CA SER A 96 -12.57 -17.40 -7.91
C SER A 96 -11.60 -18.59 -7.78
N THR A 97 -10.46 -18.52 -8.46
CA THR A 97 -9.40 -19.54 -8.40
C THR A 97 -8.12 -18.96 -7.81
N PHE A 98 -7.22 -19.85 -7.37
CA PHE A 98 -5.91 -19.45 -6.88
C PHE A 98 -5.12 -18.67 -7.94
N ASP A 99 -5.12 -19.13 -9.19
CA ASP A 99 -4.38 -18.48 -10.27
C ASP A 99 -4.93 -17.07 -10.55
N GLU A 100 -6.26 -16.91 -10.59
CA GLU A 100 -6.91 -15.60 -10.75
C GLU A 100 -6.58 -14.64 -9.61
N ILE A 101 -6.52 -15.12 -8.36
CA ILE A 101 -6.11 -14.32 -7.20
C ILE A 101 -4.66 -13.85 -7.35
N ILE A 102 -3.76 -14.73 -7.80
CA ILE A 102 -2.36 -14.40 -8.02
C ILE A 102 -2.21 -13.36 -9.12
N GLU A 103 -2.90 -13.53 -10.25
CA GLU A 103 -2.90 -12.56 -11.35
C GLU A 103 -3.39 -11.19 -10.88
N LYS A 104 -4.52 -11.16 -10.16
CA LYS A 104 -5.08 -9.91 -9.60
C LYS A 104 -4.12 -9.24 -8.63
N TYR A 105 -3.45 -10.00 -7.76
CA TYR A 105 -2.42 -9.49 -6.85
C TYR A 105 -1.23 -8.89 -7.61
N VAL A 106 -0.74 -9.57 -8.64
CA VAL A 106 0.37 -9.09 -9.48
C VAL A 106 0.00 -7.77 -10.14
N GLU A 107 -1.18 -7.68 -10.76
CA GLU A 107 -1.63 -6.45 -11.42
C GLU A 107 -1.82 -5.30 -10.42
N MET A 108 -2.36 -5.55 -9.23
CA MET A 108 -2.44 -4.52 -8.18
C MET A 108 -1.05 -4.06 -7.71
N ASN A 109 -0.08 -4.97 -7.63
CA ASN A 109 1.29 -4.62 -7.27
C ASN A 109 1.99 -3.81 -8.38
N ILE A 110 1.68 -4.05 -9.66
CA ILE A 110 2.14 -3.24 -10.79
C ILE A 110 1.51 -1.84 -10.76
N ALA A 111 0.21 -1.74 -10.43
CA ALA A 111 -0.47 -0.46 -10.23
C ALA A 111 0.20 0.35 -9.11
N HIS A 112 0.52 -0.31 -7.99
CA HIS A 112 1.24 0.26 -6.85
C HIS A 112 0.61 1.58 -6.40
N PRO A 113 -0.65 1.56 -5.94
CA PRO A 113 -1.49 2.75 -5.87
C PRO A 113 -1.03 3.79 -4.84
N PHE A 114 -0.28 3.40 -3.81
CA PHE A 114 0.17 4.31 -2.75
C PHE A 114 1.61 4.78 -2.96
N ARG A 115 1.98 5.90 -2.33
CA ARG A 115 3.34 6.46 -2.44
C ARG A 115 4.39 5.61 -1.74
N ASP A 116 4.01 5.04 -0.59
CA ASP A 116 4.76 4.06 0.19
C ASP A 116 3.73 3.09 0.82
N GLY A 117 4.14 2.06 1.56
CA GLY A 117 3.21 1.19 2.30
C GLY A 117 2.46 0.15 1.48
N ASN A 118 2.74 0.01 0.17
CA ASN A 118 2.11 -1.01 -0.68
C ASN A 118 2.49 -2.45 -0.31
N VAL A 119 3.72 -2.64 0.20
CA VAL A 119 4.21 -3.90 0.77
C VAL A 119 4.95 -3.60 2.08
N PRO A 120 5.03 -4.55 3.03
CA PRO A 120 5.75 -4.31 4.28
C PRO A 120 7.20 -3.88 4.03
N SER A 121 7.68 -2.91 4.81
CA SER A 121 9.00 -2.28 4.67
C SER A 121 10.16 -3.29 4.52
N ARG A 122 10.09 -4.43 5.20
CA ARG A 122 11.08 -5.51 5.08
C ARG A 122 11.14 -6.17 3.71
N TYR A 123 10.01 -6.33 3.04
CA TYR A 123 9.95 -6.86 1.66
C TYR A 123 10.16 -5.76 0.61
N GLN A 124 10.04 -4.49 1.01
CA GLN A 124 10.39 -3.38 0.14
C GLN A 124 11.89 -3.34 -0.21
N GLN A 125 12.79 -3.97 0.52
CA GLN A 125 14.20 -3.98 0.12
C GLN A 125 14.53 -5.10 -0.87
N GLN A 126 13.69 -6.14 -0.95
CA GLN A 126 13.97 -7.34 -1.76
C GLN A 126 13.47 -7.26 -3.21
N ILE A 127 12.43 -6.48 -3.49
CA ILE A 127 11.96 -6.26 -4.89
C ILE A 127 12.89 -5.28 -5.65
N ALA A 128 14.04 -4.91 -5.08
CA ALA A 128 15.02 -4.02 -5.69
C ALA A 128 16.29 -4.74 -6.18
N ALA A 129 16.35 -6.07 -6.06
CA ALA A 129 17.45 -6.90 -6.53
C ALA A 129 17.04 -7.69 -7.77
#